data_AF-A0A923TWK0-F1
#
_entry.id   AF-A0A923TWK0-F1
#
_cell.length_a   1.000
_cell.length_b   1.000
_cell.length_c   1.000
_cell.angle_alpha   90.00
_cell.angle_beta   90.00
_cell.angle_gamma   90.00
#
_symmetry.space_group_name_H-M   'P 1'
#
loop_
_entity.id
_entity.type
_entity.pdbx_description
1 polymer ?
#
loop_
_entity_poly.entity_id
_entity_poly.type
_entity_poly.pdbx_seq_one_letter_code
_entity_poly.pdbx_strand_id
1 'polypeptide(L)'
;MTFAALTWFLSLFAGFYAAQAAFENLPRKIRESKGQGIRAAETLFHELEETLSTGLVPADERWLALKRLEAPWNTLSYDCLTLLRSEGAAVVPTLKRFRELARRHFESLQEARARSAQAIAQACVCGSLAPLFAVLLRFLLPEVEASGGIWWGATGVALLMGVVSGAWIWKMAEGARWGGLKLSERTWMLDSLVFGERFLALLRLGRAPDRAWTESVPLLPAELLLEWVADPWKTTTGSTDLVAKNLRQALIQTGIGYKKSMQASLWDGQPCSERIESVISATRAEVRAFQERELQLLPTRALKPLFLLTAPGILALLGFALYLSVSSSLETL
;
A
#
# COMPACT_ATOMS: atom_id res chain seq x y z
N MET A 1 45.63 6.46 -14.58
CA MET A 1 44.28 5.91 -14.88
C MET A 1 43.35 5.85 -13.66
N THR A 2 43.82 6.08 -12.44
CA THR A 2 43.03 5.94 -11.19
C THR A 2 41.93 7.00 -11.03
N PHE A 3 42.18 8.25 -11.44
CA PHE A 3 41.20 9.34 -11.24
C PHE A 3 39.95 9.21 -12.13
N ALA A 4 40.11 8.82 -13.41
CA ALA A 4 38.98 8.65 -14.33
C ALA A 4 38.08 7.44 -13.97
N ALA A 5 38.68 6.36 -13.47
CA ALA A 5 37.94 5.21 -12.96
C ALA A 5 37.19 5.54 -11.66
N LEU A 6 37.81 6.34 -10.78
CA LEU A 6 37.19 6.82 -9.54
C LEU A 6 36.01 7.77 -9.85
N THR A 7 36.17 8.72 -10.76
CA THR A 7 35.08 9.65 -11.14
C THR A 7 33.94 8.93 -11.83
N TRP A 8 34.21 7.95 -12.69
CA TRP A 8 33.17 7.13 -13.32
C TRP A 8 32.43 6.27 -12.28
N PHE A 9 33.16 5.66 -11.34
CA PHE A 9 32.54 4.92 -10.23
C PHE A 9 31.71 5.82 -9.33
N LEU A 10 32.22 6.98 -8.92
CA LEU A 10 31.46 7.96 -8.14
C LEU A 10 30.24 8.46 -8.91
N SER A 11 30.32 8.57 -10.24
CA SER A 11 29.17 8.97 -11.09
C SER A 11 28.13 7.86 -11.20
N LEU A 12 28.53 6.59 -11.29
CA LEU A 12 27.62 5.45 -11.26
C LEU A 12 27.04 5.22 -9.87
N PHE A 13 27.84 5.40 -8.82
CA PHE A 13 27.42 5.27 -7.44
C PHE A 13 26.50 6.42 -7.06
N ALA A 14 26.81 7.66 -7.47
CA ALA A 14 25.91 8.80 -7.33
C ALA A 14 24.67 8.66 -8.21
N GLY A 15 24.79 8.11 -9.42
CA GLY A 15 23.67 7.80 -10.30
C GLY A 15 22.77 6.69 -9.74
N PHE A 16 23.37 5.68 -9.10
CA PHE A 16 22.67 4.64 -8.37
C PHE A 16 22.03 5.17 -7.10
N TYR A 17 22.72 5.99 -6.30
CA TYR A 17 22.13 6.66 -5.14
C TYR A 17 21.02 7.62 -5.57
N ALA A 18 21.16 8.31 -6.69
CA ALA A 18 20.13 9.18 -7.25
C ALA A 18 18.95 8.36 -7.80
N ALA A 19 19.20 7.20 -8.41
CA ALA A 19 18.17 6.29 -8.90
C ALA A 19 17.46 5.56 -7.76
N GLN A 20 18.19 5.13 -6.73
CA GLN A 20 17.66 4.57 -5.49
C GLN A 20 16.90 5.63 -4.72
N ALA A 21 17.43 6.85 -4.58
CA ALA A 21 16.73 7.99 -4.00
C ALA A 21 15.51 8.37 -4.83
N ALA A 22 15.56 8.32 -6.17
CA ALA A 22 14.38 8.57 -7.01
C ALA A 22 13.36 7.44 -6.87
N PHE A 23 13.81 6.18 -6.78
CA PHE A 23 12.98 5.00 -6.55
C PHE A 23 12.38 4.97 -5.14
N GLU A 24 13.04 5.56 -4.15
CA GLU A 24 12.50 5.80 -2.82
C GLU A 24 11.57 7.01 -2.82
N ASN A 25 11.95 8.13 -3.46
CA ASN A 25 11.25 9.41 -3.43
C ASN A 25 9.95 9.42 -4.24
N LEU A 26 9.88 8.75 -5.39
CA LEU A 26 8.69 8.71 -6.24
C LEU A 26 7.50 8.01 -5.52
N PRO A 27 7.66 6.81 -4.96
CA PRO A 27 6.63 6.19 -4.14
C PRO A 27 6.54 6.82 -2.75
N ARG A 28 7.59 7.42 -2.19
CA ARG A 28 7.48 8.19 -0.93
C ARG A 28 6.56 9.39 -1.10
N LYS A 29 6.67 10.18 -2.17
CA LYS A 29 5.73 11.29 -2.46
C LYS A 29 4.28 10.79 -2.60
N ILE A 30 4.07 9.69 -3.31
CA ILE A 30 2.72 9.10 -3.49
C ILE A 30 2.19 8.47 -2.17
N ARG A 31 3.08 7.90 -1.34
CA ARG A 31 2.73 7.28 -0.04
C ARG A 31 2.52 8.30 1.07
N GLU A 32 3.32 9.36 1.06
CA GLU A 32 3.20 10.51 1.95
C GLU A 32 1.90 11.23 1.62
N SER A 33 1.57 11.51 0.35
CA SER A 33 0.28 12.16 0.01
C SER A 33 -0.92 11.39 0.57
N LYS A 34 -1.03 10.08 0.31
CA LYS A 34 -2.19 9.30 0.77
C LYS A 34 -2.26 9.13 2.29
N GLY A 35 -1.11 8.89 2.94
CA GLY A 35 -1.06 8.76 4.40
C GLY A 35 -1.28 10.10 5.12
N GLN A 36 -0.75 11.18 4.55
CA GLN A 36 -0.97 12.55 5.02
C GLN A 36 -2.41 12.97 4.79
N GLY A 37 -3.05 12.57 3.69
CA GLY A 37 -4.46 12.86 3.40
C GLY A 37 -5.40 12.27 4.45
N ILE A 38 -5.20 11.00 4.83
CA ILE A 38 -6.03 10.36 5.87
C ILE A 38 -5.77 10.98 7.25
N ARG A 39 -4.50 11.25 7.59
CA ARG A 39 -4.15 11.92 8.85
C ARG A 39 -4.68 13.35 8.91
N ALA A 40 -4.65 14.08 7.79
CA ALA A 40 -5.21 15.41 7.66
C ALA A 40 -6.74 15.38 7.83
N ALA A 41 -7.41 14.36 7.27
CA ALA A 41 -8.83 14.14 7.50
C ALA A 41 -9.13 13.85 8.98
N GLU A 42 -8.42 12.92 9.61
CA GLU A 42 -8.59 12.58 11.03
C GLU A 42 -8.40 13.81 11.93
N THR A 43 -7.32 14.56 11.73
CA THR A 43 -7.01 15.78 12.52
C THR A 43 -8.07 16.85 12.31
N LEU A 44 -8.48 17.11 11.07
CA LEU A 44 -9.54 18.08 10.79
C LEU A 44 -10.89 17.66 11.41
N PHE A 45 -11.24 16.38 11.36
CA PHE A 45 -12.46 15.87 12.02
C PHE A 45 -12.37 16.02 13.54
N HIS A 46 -11.21 15.76 14.13
CA HIS A 46 -10.98 15.93 15.57
C HIS A 46 -11.12 17.39 15.99
N GLU A 47 -10.48 18.33 15.27
CA GLU A 47 -10.57 19.76 15.55
C GLU A 47 -12.00 20.29 15.43
N LEU A 48 -12.73 19.89 14.37
CA LEU A 48 -14.13 20.28 14.18
C LEU A 48 -15.03 19.71 15.28
N GLU A 49 -14.82 18.45 15.65
CA GLU A 49 -15.55 17.81 16.75
C GLU A 49 -15.30 18.52 18.08
N GLU A 50 -14.04 18.81 18.40
CA GLU A 50 -13.65 19.50 19.64
C GLU A 50 -14.29 20.89 19.69
N THR A 51 -14.12 21.69 18.63
CA THR A 51 -14.69 23.04 18.53
C THR A 51 -16.20 23.03 18.71
N LEU A 52 -16.92 22.15 18.01
CA LEU A 52 -18.37 22.04 18.13
C LEU A 52 -18.81 21.50 19.49
N SER A 53 -18.03 20.60 20.10
CA SER A 53 -18.33 20.05 21.43
C SER A 53 -18.18 21.09 22.55
N THR A 54 -17.32 22.09 22.36
CA THR A 54 -17.19 23.24 23.27
C THR A 54 -18.27 24.30 23.07
N GLY A 55 -19.18 24.12 22.09
CA GLY A 55 -20.23 25.09 21.75
C GLY A 55 -19.74 26.25 20.88
N LEU A 56 -18.51 26.19 20.36
CA LEU A 56 -17.95 27.19 19.46
C LEU A 56 -18.33 26.88 18.00
N VAL A 57 -18.48 27.93 17.20
CA VAL A 57 -18.68 27.82 15.76
C VAL A 57 -17.31 27.73 15.07
N PRO A 58 -17.00 26.66 14.31
CA PRO A 58 -15.74 26.56 13.61
C PRO A 58 -15.62 27.63 12.52
N ALA A 59 -14.42 28.19 12.36
CA ALA A 59 -14.12 29.15 11.31
C ALA A 59 -14.44 28.60 9.91
N ASP A 60 -14.90 29.47 9.00
CA ASP A 60 -15.26 29.10 7.62
C ASP A 60 -14.12 28.41 6.86
N GLU A 61 -12.88 28.79 7.15
CA GLU A 61 -11.69 28.16 6.59
C GLU A 61 -11.60 26.66 6.89
N ARG A 62 -12.03 26.22 8.08
CA ARG A 62 -12.04 24.80 8.46
C ARG A 62 -13.09 24.02 7.70
N TRP A 63 -14.23 24.64 7.41
CA TRP A 63 -15.25 24.05 6.52
C TRP A 63 -14.76 23.95 5.08
N LEU A 64 -14.05 24.96 4.59
CA LEU A 64 -13.41 24.91 3.26
C LEU A 64 -12.28 23.88 3.20
N ALA A 65 -11.57 23.63 4.30
CA ALA A 65 -10.54 22.60 4.37
C ALA A 65 -11.10 21.18 4.10
N LEU A 66 -12.36 20.90 4.47
CA LEU A 66 -13.02 19.62 4.15
C LEU A 66 -13.12 19.37 2.65
N LYS A 67 -13.41 20.41 1.85
CA LYS A 67 -13.43 20.31 0.38
C LYS A 67 -12.07 19.96 -0.22
N ARG A 68 -11.00 20.38 0.46
CA ARG A 68 -9.61 20.18 0.02
C ARG A 68 -9.06 18.81 0.38
N LEU A 69 -9.79 18.00 1.15
CA LEU A 69 -9.38 16.63 1.44
C LEU A 69 -9.29 15.79 0.16
N GLU A 70 -8.46 14.75 0.18
CA GLU A 70 -8.41 13.80 -0.93
C GLU A 70 -9.68 12.93 -0.94
N ALA A 71 -10.11 12.51 -2.13
CA ALA A 71 -11.20 11.54 -2.26
C ALA A 71 -10.85 10.20 -1.57
N PRO A 72 -11.82 9.52 -0.95
CA PRO A 72 -13.25 9.85 -0.90
C PRO A 72 -13.65 10.76 0.28
N TRP A 73 -12.70 11.21 1.11
CA TRP A 73 -13.00 11.94 2.34
C TRP A 73 -13.66 13.29 2.11
N ASN A 74 -13.30 13.98 1.02
CA ASN A 74 -13.92 15.26 0.68
C ASN A 74 -15.41 15.14 0.43
N THR A 75 -15.83 14.31 -0.54
CA THR A 75 -17.24 14.13 -0.91
C THR A 75 -18.02 13.57 0.27
N LEU A 76 -17.47 12.54 0.93
CA LEU A 76 -18.12 11.91 2.08
C LEU A 76 -18.39 12.90 3.21
N SER A 77 -17.38 13.65 3.63
CA SER A 77 -17.51 14.53 4.79
C SER A 77 -18.17 15.85 4.45
N TYR A 78 -17.76 16.51 3.36
CA TYR A 78 -18.29 17.83 3.01
C TYR A 78 -19.79 17.78 2.69
N ASP A 79 -20.22 16.82 1.86
CA ASP A 79 -21.62 16.74 1.45
C ASP A 79 -22.50 16.34 2.64
N CYS A 80 -22.04 15.38 3.44
CA CYS A 80 -22.76 14.95 4.65
C CYS A 80 -22.92 16.09 5.66
N LEU A 81 -21.84 16.80 5.96
CA LEU A 81 -21.85 17.86 6.97
C LEU A 81 -22.62 19.09 6.48
N THR A 82 -22.55 19.40 5.19
CA THR A 82 -23.34 20.48 4.58
C THR A 82 -24.83 20.18 4.68
N LEU A 83 -25.24 18.93 4.39
CA LEU A 83 -26.63 18.53 4.51
C LEU A 83 -27.11 18.62 5.96
N LEU A 84 -26.35 18.10 6.92
CA LEU A 84 -26.70 18.18 8.35
C LEU A 84 -26.84 19.62 8.83
N ARG A 85 -25.97 20.52 8.38
CA ARG A 85 -26.06 21.94 8.70
C ARG A 85 -27.31 22.57 8.11
N SER A 86 -27.65 22.25 6.86
CA SER A 86 -28.86 22.77 6.21
C SER A 86 -30.14 22.29 6.89
N GLU A 87 -30.14 21.10 7.48
CA GLU A 87 -31.26 20.53 8.22
C GLU A 87 -31.29 20.94 9.71
N GLY A 88 -30.30 21.71 10.19
CA GLY A 88 -30.18 22.06 11.61
C GLY A 88 -29.91 20.85 12.53
N ALA A 89 -29.36 19.77 11.98
CA ALA A 89 -29.14 18.52 12.67
C ALA A 89 -27.83 18.48 13.47
N ALA A 90 -27.75 17.55 14.43
CA ALA A 90 -26.55 17.34 15.21
C ALA A 90 -25.38 16.84 14.35
N VAL A 91 -24.34 17.67 14.23
CA VAL A 91 -23.15 17.39 13.40
C VAL A 91 -22.11 16.52 14.14
N VAL A 92 -21.99 16.70 15.46
CA VAL A 92 -20.96 16.07 16.30
C VAL A 92 -20.95 14.53 16.23
N PRO A 93 -22.09 13.81 16.30
CA PRO A 93 -22.08 12.35 16.20
C PRO A 93 -21.53 11.85 14.86
N THR A 94 -21.82 12.56 13.78
CA THR A 94 -21.37 12.25 12.42
C THR A 94 -19.86 12.47 12.28
N LEU A 95 -19.34 13.57 12.83
CA LEU A 95 -17.89 13.82 12.90
C LEU A 95 -17.15 12.74 13.68
N LYS A 96 -17.70 12.30 14.82
CA LYS A 96 -17.15 11.17 15.59
C LYS A 96 -17.04 9.90 14.75
N ARG A 97 -18.07 9.59 13.95
CA ARG A 97 -18.06 8.44 13.02
C ARG A 97 -16.98 8.59 11.95
N PHE A 98 -16.89 9.75 11.30
CA PHE A 98 -15.84 10.01 10.29
C PHE A 98 -14.42 9.92 10.87
N ARG A 99 -14.20 10.51 12.05
CA ARG A 99 -12.92 10.44 12.76
C ARG A 99 -12.54 9.00 13.06
N GLU A 100 -13.47 8.20 13.59
CA GLU A 100 -13.20 6.80 13.91
C GLU A 100 -12.86 5.97 12.66
N LEU A 101 -13.57 6.21 11.55
CA LEU A 101 -13.29 5.56 10.27
C LEU A 101 -11.89 5.93 9.76
N ALA A 102 -11.54 7.24 9.79
CA ALA A 102 -10.24 7.74 9.36
C ALA A 102 -9.10 7.19 10.23
N ARG A 103 -9.27 7.22 11.55
CA ARG A 103 -8.32 6.69 12.53
C ARG A 103 -8.01 5.21 12.30
N ARG A 104 -9.05 4.36 12.23
CA ARG A 104 -8.87 2.91 11.97
C ARG A 104 -8.20 2.65 10.63
N HIS A 105 -8.56 3.40 9.60
CA HIS A 105 -7.94 3.28 8.29
C HIS A 105 -6.46 3.68 8.34
N PHE A 106 -6.12 4.77 9.05
CA PHE A 106 -4.74 5.19 9.26
C PHE A 106 -3.92 4.17 10.05
N GLU A 107 -4.45 3.66 11.16
CA GLU A 107 -3.81 2.63 11.98
C GLU A 107 -3.52 1.37 11.18
N SER A 108 -4.49 0.86 10.41
CA SER A 108 -4.26 -0.32 9.55
C SER A 108 -3.15 -0.09 8.52
N LEU A 109 -3.08 1.09 7.93
CA LEU A 109 -2.01 1.45 6.98
C LEU A 109 -0.65 1.60 7.67
N GLN A 110 -0.59 2.17 8.87
CA GLN A 110 0.63 2.28 9.67
C GLN A 110 1.18 0.91 10.04
N GLU A 111 0.31 0.01 10.51
CA GLU A 111 0.69 -1.35 10.86
C GLU A 111 1.22 -2.11 9.64
N ALA A 112 0.51 -2.03 8.51
CA ALA A 112 0.95 -2.66 7.27
C ALA A 112 2.28 -2.06 6.76
N ARG A 113 2.53 -0.76 6.99
CA ARG A 113 3.81 -0.09 6.68
C ARG A 113 4.94 -0.58 7.58
N ALA A 114 4.73 -0.61 8.89
CA ALA A 114 5.72 -1.06 9.85
C ALA A 114 6.19 -2.49 9.53
N ARG A 115 5.26 -3.40 9.23
CA ARG A 115 5.58 -4.80 8.88
C ARG A 115 6.25 -4.95 7.51
N SER A 116 5.94 -4.09 6.54
CA SER A 116 6.60 -4.09 5.22
C SER A 116 7.93 -3.35 5.20
N ALA A 117 8.29 -2.60 6.24
CA ALA A 117 9.54 -1.85 6.30
C ALA A 117 10.77 -2.77 6.21
N GLN A 118 10.72 -3.95 6.85
CA GLN A 118 11.81 -4.92 6.79
C GLN A 118 12.07 -5.41 5.35
N ALA A 119 11.01 -5.70 4.61
CA ALA A 119 11.08 -6.08 3.20
C ALA A 119 11.74 -5.02 2.33
N ILE A 120 11.35 -3.76 2.58
CA ILE A 120 11.87 -2.60 1.87
C ILE A 120 13.35 -2.43 2.19
N ALA A 121 13.74 -2.56 3.45
CA ALA A 121 15.15 -2.52 3.85
C ALA A 121 15.95 -3.64 3.14
N GLN A 122 15.41 -4.86 3.07
CA GLN A 122 16.04 -5.96 2.32
C GLN A 122 16.19 -5.65 0.83
N ALA A 123 15.20 -5.01 0.20
CA ALA A 123 15.28 -4.58 -1.20
C ALA A 123 16.41 -3.57 -1.42
N CYS A 124 16.56 -2.59 -0.53
CA CYS A 124 17.64 -1.61 -0.58
C CYS A 124 19.01 -2.29 -0.37
N VAL A 125 19.11 -3.20 0.61
CA VAL A 125 20.33 -3.98 0.86
C VAL A 125 20.72 -4.77 -0.40
N CYS A 126 19.78 -5.46 -1.06
CA CYS A 126 20.05 -6.22 -2.28
C CYS A 126 20.62 -5.34 -3.42
N GLY A 127 20.10 -4.13 -3.59
CA GLY A 127 20.63 -3.18 -4.58
C GLY A 127 22.04 -2.69 -4.23
N SER A 128 22.31 -2.47 -2.94
CA SER A 128 23.59 -1.94 -2.46
C SER A 128 24.70 -3.00 -2.29
N LEU A 129 24.35 -4.29 -2.20
CA LEU A 129 25.33 -5.32 -1.84
C LEU A 129 26.36 -5.59 -2.95
N ALA A 130 25.91 -5.65 -4.21
CA ALA A 130 26.81 -5.86 -5.36
C ALA A 130 27.92 -4.79 -5.48
N PRO A 131 27.63 -3.48 -5.45
CA PRO A 131 28.69 -2.48 -5.54
C PRO A 131 29.59 -2.46 -4.30
N LEU A 132 29.04 -2.66 -3.09
CA LEU A 132 29.86 -2.77 -1.88
C LEU A 132 30.85 -3.94 -1.95
N PHE A 133 30.37 -5.09 -2.42
CA PHE A 133 31.18 -6.28 -2.57
C PHE A 133 32.24 -6.13 -3.67
N ALA A 134 31.89 -5.50 -4.80
CA ALA A 134 32.84 -5.22 -5.86
C ALA A 134 33.97 -4.27 -5.42
N VAL A 135 33.65 -3.25 -4.62
CA VAL A 135 34.66 -2.36 -4.02
C VAL A 135 35.57 -3.13 -3.08
N LEU A 136 34.99 -3.96 -2.21
CA LEU A 136 35.76 -4.78 -1.27
C LEU A 136 36.73 -5.74 -2.00
N LEU A 137 36.25 -6.45 -3.02
CA LEU A 137 37.09 -7.37 -3.81
C LEU A 137 38.22 -6.65 -4.53
N ARG A 138 37.97 -5.45 -5.05
CA ARG A 138 39.02 -4.63 -5.68
C ARG A 138 40.13 -4.26 -4.70
N PHE A 139 39.79 -3.96 -3.44
CA PHE A 139 40.78 -3.66 -2.40
C PHE A 139 41.57 -4.90 -1.96
N LEU A 140 40.94 -6.08 -1.99
CA LEU A 140 41.57 -7.33 -1.56
C LEU A 140 42.45 -7.98 -2.64
N LEU A 141 42.12 -7.78 -3.91
CA LEU A 141 42.78 -8.42 -5.05
C LEU A 141 43.36 -7.32 -5.98
N PRO A 142 44.63 -6.92 -5.78
CA PRO A 142 45.23 -5.83 -6.55
C PRO A 142 45.32 -6.15 -8.05
N GLU A 143 45.32 -7.43 -8.43
CA GLU A 143 45.34 -7.87 -9.84
C GLU A 143 44.07 -7.44 -10.59
N VAL A 144 42.96 -7.25 -9.89
CA VAL A 144 41.70 -6.73 -10.45
C VAL A 144 41.86 -5.28 -10.94
N GLU A 145 42.80 -4.52 -10.36
CA GLU A 145 43.06 -3.14 -10.76
C GLU A 145 43.64 -3.04 -12.18
N ALA A 146 44.45 -4.01 -12.60
CA ALA A 146 45.04 -4.05 -13.93
C ALA A 146 43.97 -4.19 -15.05
N SER A 147 42.85 -4.85 -14.75
CA SER A 147 41.74 -5.11 -15.67
C SER A 147 40.50 -4.24 -15.39
N GLY A 148 40.72 -2.98 -14.97
CA GLY A 148 39.66 -2.10 -14.46
C GLY A 148 38.43 -1.97 -15.37
N GLY A 149 38.59 -1.90 -16.69
CA GLY A 149 37.46 -1.77 -17.62
C GLY A 149 36.50 -2.97 -17.61
N ILE A 150 37.05 -4.19 -17.63
CA ILE A 150 36.25 -5.42 -17.65
C ILE A 150 35.62 -5.66 -16.27
N TRP A 151 36.36 -5.37 -15.19
CA TRP A 151 35.84 -5.42 -13.81
C TRP A 151 34.61 -4.54 -13.61
N TRP A 152 34.66 -3.32 -14.15
CA TRP A 152 33.55 -2.39 -14.09
C TRP A 152 32.33 -2.86 -14.90
N GLY A 153 32.56 -3.46 -16.07
CA GLY A 153 31.50 -4.11 -16.84
C GLY A 153 30.79 -5.21 -16.04
N ALA A 154 31.57 -6.11 -15.41
CA ALA A 154 31.03 -7.18 -14.56
C ALA A 154 30.26 -6.62 -13.35
N THR A 155 30.79 -5.57 -12.72
CA THR A 155 30.12 -4.87 -11.60
C THR A 155 28.80 -4.24 -12.02
N GLY A 156 28.74 -3.63 -13.22
CA GLY A 156 27.51 -3.07 -13.77
C GLY A 156 26.42 -4.11 -14.00
N VAL A 157 26.78 -5.29 -14.51
CA VAL A 157 25.84 -6.41 -14.69
C VAL A 157 25.31 -6.90 -13.34
N ALA A 158 26.20 -7.13 -12.36
CA ALA A 158 25.79 -7.56 -11.02
C ALA A 158 24.90 -6.52 -10.31
N LEU A 159 25.18 -5.23 -10.50
CA LEU A 159 24.35 -4.13 -10.00
C LEU A 159 22.96 -4.17 -10.61
N LEU A 160 22.84 -4.33 -11.94
CA LEU A 160 21.54 -4.44 -12.61
C LEU A 160 20.72 -5.62 -12.07
N MET A 161 21.35 -6.77 -11.83
CA MET A 161 20.69 -7.92 -11.20
C MET A 161 20.20 -7.59 -9.78
N GLY A 162 21.02 -6.90 -8.97
CA GLY A 162 20.64 -6.41 -7.64
C GLY A 162 19.46 -5.42 -7.68
N VAL A 163 19.44 -4.49 -8.61
CA VAL A 163 18.36 -3.51 -8.81
C VAL A 163 17.06 -4.22 -9.21
N VAL A 164 17.11 -5.14 -10.17
CA VAL A 164 15.92 -5.90 -10.61
C VAL A 164 15.37 -6.75 -9.44
N SER A 165 16.24 -7.37 -8.65
CA SER A 165 15.88 -8.09 -7.43
C SER A 165 15.20 -7.17 -6.42
N GLY A 166 15.80 -6.03 -6.10
CA GLY A 166 15.25 -5.03 -5.19
C GLY A 166 13.89 -4.51 -5.64
N ALA A 167 13.75 -4.17 -6.93
CA ALA A 167 12.48 -3.73 -7.51
C ALA A 167 11.38 -4.82 -7.42
N TRP A 168 11.77 -6.09 -7.58
CA TRP A 168 10.84 -7.22 -7.40
C TRP A 168 10.40 -7.35 -5.94
N ILE A 169 11.34 -7.37 -4.98
CA ILE A 169 11.01 -7.42 -3.54
C ILE A 169 10.10 -6.25 -3.16
N TRP A 170 10.40 -5.06 -3.66
CA TRP A 170 9.58 -3.87 -3.45
C TRP A 170 8.15 -4.04 -3.97
N LYS A 171 7.99 -4.54 -5.21
CA LYS A 171 6.68 -4.81 -5.80
C LYS A 171 5.89 -5.83 -4.97
N MET A 172 6.54 -6.87 -4.45
CA MET A 172 5.92 -7.85 -3.56
C MET A 172 5.51 -7.22 -2.23
N ALA A 173 6.34 -6.37 -1.64
CA ALA A 173 6.03 -5.68 -0.39
C ALA A 173 4.84 -4.73 -0.53
N GLU A 174 4.80 -3.98 -1.63
CA GLU A 174 3.67 -3.09 -1.94
C GLU A 174 2.40 -3.90 -2.21
N GLY A 175 2.49 -5.06 -2.87
CA GLY A 175 1.34 -5.96 -3.06
C GLY A 175 0.82 -6.53 -1.73
N ALA A 176 1.71 -7.05 -0.89
CA ALA A 176 1.36 -7.63 0.40
C ALA A 176 0.68 -6.62 1.34
N ARG A 177 1.13 -5.35 1.33
CA ARG A 177 0.54 -4.26 2.13
C ARG A 177 -0.95 -4.06 1.85
N TRP A 178 -1.39 -4.32 0.62
CA TRP A 178 -2.80 -4.17 0.21
C TRP A 178 -3.47 -5.52 -0.01
N GLY A 179 -2.97 -6.60 0.60
CA GLY A 179 -3.53 -7.95 0.46
C GLY A 179 -3.62 -8.43 -1.00
N GLY A 180 -2.72 -7.95 -1.86
CA GLY A 180 -2.67 -8.28 -3.28
C GLY A 180 -3.55 -7.41 -4.19
N LEU A 181 -4.27 -6.41 -3.66
CA LEU A 181 -5.10 -5.52 -4.48
C LEU A 181 -4.25 -4.64 -5.42
N LYS A 182 -4.73 -4.49 -6.66
CA LYS A 182 -4.13 -3.57 -7.64
C LYS A 182 -4.30 -2.12 -7.20
N LEU A 183 -3.49 -1.21 -7.75
CA LEU A 183 -3.54 0.21 -7.40
C LEU A 183 -4.94 0.84 -7.56
N SER A 184 -5.68 0.44 -8.60
CA SER A 184 -7.06 0.88 -8.87
C SER A 184 -8.07 0.28 -7.88
N GLU A 185 -7.83 -0.93 -7.38
CA GLU A 185 -8.74 -1.66 -6.49
C GLU A 185 -8.54 -1.30 -5.00
N ARG A 186 -7.51 -0.51 -4.65
CA ARG A 186 -7.20 -0.16 -3.25
C ARG A 186 -8.30 0.64 -2.58
N THR A 187 -9.08 1.42 -3.33
CA THR A 187 -10.21 2.17 -2.78
C THR A 187 -11.34 1.23 -2.37
N TRP A 188 -11.45 0.03 -2.97
CA TRP A 188 -12.53 -0.91 -2.71
C TRP A 188 -12.64 -1.30 -1.24
N MET A 189 -11.52 -1.33 -0.52
CA MET A 189 -11.51 -1.59 0.92
C MET A 189 -12.29 -0.50 1.69
N LEU A 190 -12.03 0.77 1.37
CA LEU A 190 -12.75 1.89 1.99
C LEU A 190 -14.19 1.97 1.46
N ASP A 191 -14.39 1.80 0.15
CA ASP A 191 -15.70 1.84 -0.50
C ASP A 191 -16.65 0.77 0.07
N SER A 192 -16.14 -0.45 0.32
CA SER A 192 -16.94 -1.55 0.90
C SER A 192 -17.35 -1.28 2.35
N LEU A 193 -16.48 -0.64 3.14
CA LEU A 193 -16.77 -0.27 4.52
C LEU A 193 -17.77 0.89 4.58
N VAL A 194 -17.54 1.91 3.76
CA VAL A 194 -18.40 3.10 3.64
C VAL A 194 -19.78 2.70 3.12
N PHE A 195 -19.88 1.76 2.19
CA PHE A 195 -21.15 1.20 1.74
C PHE A 195 -21.90 0.46 2.84
N GLY A 196 -21.21 -0.32 3.67
CA GLY A 196 -21.80 -0.95 4.85
C GLY A 196 -22.42 0.08 5.80
N GLU A 197 -21.70 1.18 6.08
CA GLU A 197 -22.20 2.27 6.92
C GLU A 197 -23.40 3.00 6.27
N ARG A 198 -23.37 3.22 4.94
CA ARG A 198 -24.53 3.74 4.19
C ARG A 198 -25.74 2.84 4.35
N PHE A 199 -25.55 1.53 4.29
CA PHE A 199 -26.64 0.60 4.43
C PHE A 199 -27.21 0.57 5.85
N LEU A 200 -26.35 0.63 6.88
CA LEU A 200 -26.80 0.81 8.26
C LEU A 200 -27.60 2.10 8.45
N ALA A 201 -27.18 3.19 7.80
CA ALA A 201 -27.91 4.45 7.82
C ALA A 201 -29.28 4.33 7.14
N LEU A 202 -29.39 3.59 6.02
CA LEU A 202 -30.67 3.27 5.36
C LEU A 202 -31.61 2.42 6.23
N LEU A 203 -31.09 1.59 7.13
CA LEU A 203 -31.96 0.78 8.00
C LEU A 203 -32.44 1.54 9.23
N ARG A 204 -31.63 2.47 9.71
CA ARG A 204 -31.95 3.31 10.88
C ARG A 204 -32.84 4.51 10.52
N LEU A 205 -33.25 4.64 9.25
CA LEU A 205 -34.04 5.75 8.70
C LEU A 205 -34.97 6.37 9.74
N GLY A 206 -34.75 7.66 10.01
CA GLY A 206 -35.50 8.39 11.04
C GLY A 206 -34.72 9.52 11.71
N ARG A 207 -33.41 9.63 11.47
CA ARG A 207 -32.57 10.72 11.99
C ARG A 207 -31.80 11.40 10.86
N ALA A 208 -31.68 12.72 10.94
CA ALA A 208 -30.92 13.52 9.97
C ALA A 208 -29.47 13.05 9.74
N PRO A 209 -28.68 12.65 10.77
CA PRO A 209 -27.37 12.01 10.61
C PRO A 209 -27.34 10.83 9.64
N ASP A 210 -28.33 9.95 9.74
CA ASP A 210 -28.38 8.75 8.91
C ASP A 210 -28.82 9.12 7.49
N ARG A 211 -29.80 10.04 7.32
CA ARG A 211 -30.16 10.57 6.00
C ARG A 211 -28.97 11.21 5.27
N ALA A 212 -28.23 12.09 5.96
CA ALA A 212 -27.07 12.74 5.37
C ALA A 212 -26.01 11.74 4.90
N TRP A 213 -25.79 10.68 5.67
CA TRP A 213 -24.88 9.61 5.28
C TRP A 213 -25.37 8.86 4.03
N THR A 214 -26.69 8.64 3.91
CA THR A 214 -27.26 7.94 2.74
C THR A 214 -27.17 8.74 1.45
N GLU A 215 -27.23 10.07 1.55
CA GLU A 215 -27.17 10.98 0.41
C GLU A 215 -25.72 11.34 0.03
N SER A 216 -24.81 11.42 1.00
CA SER A 216 -23.40 11.81 0.78
C SER A 216 -22.48 10.67 0.36
N VAL A 217 -22.82 9.43 0.71
CA VAL A 217 -21.98 8.29 0.35
C VAL A 217 -22.11 8.00 -1.15
N PRO A 218 -21.02 8.06 -1.94
CA PRO A 218 -21.07 7.70 -3.34
C PRO A 218 -21.52 6.25 -3.49
N LEU A 219 -22.21 5.96 -4.60
CA LEU A 219 -22.49 4.57 -4.96
C LEU A 219 -21.16 3.82 -5.14
N LEU A 220 -21.20 2.52 -4.86
CA LEU A 220 -20.04 1.65 -5.09
C LEU A 220 -19.50 1.86 -6.51
N PRO A 221 -18.17 1.80 -6.71
CA PRO A 221 -17.58 1.81 -8.03
C PRO A 221 -18.28 0.79 -8.93
N ALA A 222 -18.62 1.16 -10.15
CA ALA A 222 -19.39 0.30 -11.05
C ALA A 222 -18.74 -1.09 -11.22
N GLU A 223 -17.41 -1.15 -11.25
CA GLU A 223 -16.65 -2.40 -11.30
C GLU A 223 -16.91 -3.30 -10.08
N LEU A 224 -16.81 -2.75 -8.87
CA LEU A 224 -17.05 -3.50 -7.63
C LEU A 224 -18.52 -3.92 -7.51
N LEU A 225 -19.44 -3.03 -7.90
CA LEU A 225 -20.87 -3.34 -7.92
C LEU A 225 -21.19 -4.47 -8.91
N LEU A 226 -20.61 -4.43 -10.12
CA LEU A 226 -20.74 -5.50 -11.10
C LEU A 226 -20.23 -6.82 -10.56
N GLU A 227 -19.12 -6.84 -9.81
CA GLU A 227 -18.61 -8.06 -9.17
C GLU A 227 -19.47 -8.57 -8.02
N TRP A 228 -20.14 -7.69 -7.29
CA TRP A 228 -21.09 -8.08 -6.24
C TRP A 228 -22.41 -8.60 -6.79
N VAL A 229 -22.82 -8.09 -7.95
CA VAL A 229 -24.07 -8.48 -8.64
C VAL A 229 -23.85 -9.71 -9.53
N ALA A 230 -22.66 -9.85 -10.13
CA ALA A 230 -22.28 -11.00 -10.92
C ALA A 230 -22.31 -12.27 -10.06
N ASP A 231 -22.81 -13.34 -10.67
CA ASP A 231 -23.00 -14.62 -10.01
C ASP A 231 -21.65 -15.16 -9.48
N PRO A 232 -21.47 -15.38 -8.16
CA PRO A 232 -20.19 -15.85 -7.60
C PRO A 232 -19.71 -17.16 -8.23
N TRP A 233 -20.65 -17.96 -8.75
CA TRP A 233 -20.40 -19.23 -9.42
C TRP A 233 -19.81 -19.10 -10.83
N LYS A 234 -19.80 -17.90 -11.43
CA LYS A 234 -19.24 -17.63 -12.77
C LYS A 234 -17.82 -17.09 -12.76
N THR A 235 -17.19 -16.88 -11.59
CA THR A 235 -15.80 -16.39 -11.50
C THR A 235 -14.75 -17.49 -11.77
N THR A 236 -14.97 -18.32 -12.79
CA THR A 236 -13.94 -19.17 -13.41
C THR A 236 -13.41 -18.51 -14.67
N THR A 237 -12.50 -17.54 -14.51
CA THR A 237 -11.61 -17.14 -15.61
C THR A 237 -10.20 -16.92 -15.09
N GLY A 238 -9.40 -17.99 -15.15
CA GLY A 238 -8.09 -18.02 -15.81
C GLY A 238 -6.98 -17.03 -15.44
N SER A 239 -7.08 -16.17 -14.42
CA SER A 239 -5.95 -15.31 -14.04
C SER A 239 -5.00 -16.05 -13.08
N THR A 240 -3.73 -16.07 -13.44
CA THR A 240 -2.64 -16.82 -12.79
C THR A 240 -2.14 -16.20 -11.47
N ASP A 241 -2.69 -15.06 -11.04
CA ASP A 241 -2.34 -14.41 -9.77
C ASP A 241 -3.21 -14.92 -8.62
N LEU A 242 -2.88 -16.09 -8.07
CA LEU A 242 -3.52 -16.68 -6.89
C LEU A 242 -3.51 -15.77 -5.64
N VAL A 243 -2.60 -14.81 -5.55
CA VAL A 243 -2.42 -13.94 -4.39
C VAL A 243 -3.38 -12.74 -4.42
N ALA A 244 -3.56 -12.11 -5.58
CA ALA A 244 -4.49 -10.98 -5.75
C ALA A 244 -5.97 -11.40 -5.63
N LYS A 245 -6.26 -12.70 -5.82
CA LYS A 245 -7.61 -13.25 -5.74
C LYS A 245 -8.18 -13.24 -4.32
N ASN A 246 -7.37 -13.37 -3.27
CA ASN A 246 -7.89 -13.67 -1.95
C ASN A 246 -8.60 -12.48 -1.28
N LEU A 247 -7.99 -11.29 -1.23
CA LEU A 247 -8.63 -10.13 -0.62
C LEU A 247 -9.79 -9.62 -1.49
N ARG A 248 -9.62 -9.62 -2.81
CA ARG A 248 -10.69 -9.29 -3.74
C ARG A 248 -11.89 -10.22 -3.56
N GLN A 249 -11.66 -11.52 -3.44
CA GLN A 249 -12.72 -12.50 -3.17
C GLN A 249 -13.38 -12.24 -1.80
N ALA A 250 -12.63 -11.90 -0.75
CA ALA A 250 -13.20 -11.52 0.54
C ALA A 250 -14.12 -10.28 0.43
N LEU A 251 -13.73 -9.27 -0.35
CA LEU A 251 -14.57 -8.10 -0.62
C LEU A 251 -15.83 -8.46 -1.44
N ILE A 252 -15.74 -9.40 -2.38
CA ILE A 252 -16.92 -9.93 -3.10
C ILE A 252 -17.84 -10.70 -2.13
N GLN A 253 -17.27 -11.55 -1.26
CA GLN A 253 -18.02 -12.28 -0.24
C GLN A 253 -18.70 -11.34 0.75
N THR A 254 -18.08 -10.20 1.06
CA THR A 254 -18.69 -9.13 1.85
C THR A 254 -19.95 -8.59 1.17
N GLY A 255 -19.88 -8.30 -0.14
CA GLY A 255 -21.04 -7.89 -0.93
C GLY A 255 -22.18 -8.91 -0.91
N ILE A 256 -21.84 -10.18 -1.07
CA ILE A 256 -22.79 -11.30 -0.96
C ILE A 256 -23.38 -11.40 0.46
N GLY A 257 -22.56 -11.18 1.49
CA GLY A 257 -22.95 -11.15 2.89
C GLY A 257 -23.97 -10.05 3.17
N TYR A 258 -23.75 -8.85 2.63
CA TYR A 258 -24.74 -7.76 2.67
C TYR A 258 -26.03 -8.20 1.99
N LYS A 259 -25.98 -8.67 0.74
CA LYS A 259 -27.17 -9.11 -0.01
C LYS A 259 -27.96 -10.19 0.73
N LYS A 260 -27.30 -11.20 1.28
CA LYS A 260 -27.95 -12.27 2.07
C LYS A 260 -28.59 -11.73 3.34
N SER A 261 -27.90 -10.83 4.04
CA SER A 261 -28.45 -10.19 5.25
C SER A 261 -29.70 -9.38 4.94
N MET A 262 -29.69 -8.65 3.82
CA MET A 262 -30.85 -7.90 3.31
C MET A 262 -32.01 -8.82 2.95
N GLN A 263 -31.75 -9.86 2.16
CA GLN A 263 -32.77 -10.82 1.75
C GLN A 263 -33.41 -11.47 2.97
N ALA A 264 -32.60 -11.97 3.91
CA ALA A 264 -33.12 -12.58 5.13
C ALA A 264 -33.93 -11.58 5.97
N SER A 265 -33.51 -10.31 6.06
CA SER A 265 -34.31 -9.24 6.71
C SER A 265 -35.69 -9.06 6.07
N LEU A 266 -35.73 -9.05 4.74
CA LEU A 266 -36.97 -8.88 3.97
C LEU A 266 -37.90 -10.07 4.13
N TRP A 267 -37.37 -11.29 4.23
CA TRP A 267 -38.15 -12.51 4.47
C TRP A 267 -38.63 -12.62 5.93
N ASP A 268 -37.78 -12.28 6.89
CA ASP A 268 -38.05 -12.41 8.33
C ASP A 268 -38.90 -11.24 8.88
N GLY A 269 -38.98 -10.12 8.17
CA GLY A 269 -39.64 -8.89 8.63
C GLY A 269 -38.94 -8.21 9.82
N GLN A 270 -37.69 -8.60 10.11
CA GLN A 270 -36.90 -8.08 11.24
C GLN A 270 -35.78 -7.16 10.78
N PRO A 271 -35.35 -6.16 11.59
CA PRO A 271 -34.24 -5.29 11.26
C PRO A 271 -32.93 -6.09 11.15
N CYS A 272 -32.14 -5.83 10.11
CA CYS A 272 -30.86 -6.52 9.88
C CYS A 272 -29.62 -5.75 10.34
N SER A 273 -29.77 -4.69 11.16
CA SER A 273 -28.65 -3.86 11.64
C SER A 273 -27.52 -4.69 12.25
N GLU A 274 -27.84 -5.60 13.17
CA GLU A 274 -26.85 -6.47 13.81
C GLU A 274 -26.16 -7.41 12.81
N ARG A 275 -26.91 -7.94 11.83
CA ARG A 275 -26.35 -8.82 10.79
C ARG A 275 -25.34 -8.07 9.93
N ILE A 276 -25.60 -6.81 9.58
CA ILE A 276 -24.69 -6.00 8.76
C ILE A 276 -23.50 -5.52 9.57
N GLU A 277 -23.70 -5.11 10.83
CA GLU A 277 -22.61 -4.79 11.74
C GLU A 277 -21.66 -5.99 11.88
N SER A 278 -22.23 -7.20 11.99
CA SER A 278 -21.48 -8.45 11.94
C SER A 278 -20.71 -8.61 10.62
N VAL A 279 -21.35 -8.42 9.46
CA VAL A 279 -20.65 -8.47 8.15
C VAL A 279 -19.52 -7.45 8.08
N ILE A 280 -19.75 -6.18 8.45
CA ILE A 280 -18.70 -5.14 8.45
C ILE A 280 -17.54 -5.54 9.37
N SER A 281 -17.84 -6.06 10.56
CA SER A 281 -16.83 -6.49 11.51
C SER A 281 -16.02 -7.68 10.99
N ALA A 282 -16.69 -8.64 10.35
CA ALA A 282 -16.07 -9.80 9.71
C ALA A 282 -15.19 -9.37 8.55
N THR A 283 -15.65 -8.49 7.67
CA THR A 283 -14.85 -7.92 6.58
C THR A 283 -13.59 -7.25 7.09
N ARG A 284 -13.70 -6.42 8.16
CA ARG A 284 -12.53 -5.77 8.76
C ARG A 284 -11.53 -6.80 9.29
N ALA A 285 -12.02 -7.84 9.99
CA ALA A 285 -11.18 -8.90 10.52
C ALA A 285 -10.51 -9.73 9.40
N GLU A 286 -11.27 -10.09 8.36
CA GLU A 286 -10.76 -10.83 7.19
C GLU A 286 -9.72 -10.03 6.43
N VAL A 287 -9.99 -8.76 6.12
CA VAL A 287 -9.04 -7.86 5.46
C VAL A 287 -7.73 -7.82 6.24
N ARG A 288 -7.81 -7.66 7.56
CA ARG A 288 -6.64 -7.64 8.44
C ARG A 288 -5.91 -8.97 8.40
N ALA A 289 -6.62 -10.09 8.59
CA ALA A 289 -6.03 -11.42 8.55
C ALA A 289 -5.34 -11.74 7.21
N PHE A 290 -5.90 -11.30 6.08
CA PHE A 290 -5.28 -11.45 4.77
C PHE A 290 -4.02 -10.60 4.61
N GLN A 291 -4.06 -9.33 5.03
CA GLN A 291 -2.87 -8.48 5.04
C GLN A 291 -1.77 -9.09 5.92
N GLU A 292 -2.12 -9.57 7.11
CA GLU A 292 -1.17 -10.20 8.02
C GLU A 292 -0.55 -11.46 7.44
N ARG A 293 -1.36 -12.34 6.85
CA ARG A 293 -0.88 -13.54 6.17
C ARG A 293 0.09 -13.23 5.05
N GLU A 294 -0.24 -12.25 4.21
CA GLU A 294 0.63 -11.84 3.10
C GLU A 294 1.93 -11.19 3.58
N LEU A 295 1.88 -10.39 4.64
CA LEU A 295 3.06 -9.81 5.28
C LEU A 295 3.94 -10.87 5.95
N GLN A 296 3.36 -11.91 6.54
CA GLN A 296 4.09 -13.05 7.13
C GLN A 296 4.79 -13.91 6.07
N LEU A 297 4.19 -14.05 4.88
CA LEU A 297 4.78 -14.79 3.76
C LEU A 297 5.84 -13.98 3.00
N LEU A 298 5.93 -12.68 3.26
CA LEU A 298 6.84 -11.81 2.52
C LEU A 298 8.31 -12.22 2.69
N PRO A 299 8.85 -12.44 3.90
CA PRO A 299 10.26 -12.79 4.07
C PRO A 299 10.66 -14.04 3.29
N THR A 300 9.81 -15.07 3.25
CA THR A 300 10.08 -16.30 2.51
C THR A 300 9.96 -16.11 1.00
N ARG A 301 9.02 -15.28 0.51
CA ARG A 301 8.91 -14.95 -0.91
C ARG A 301 10.04 -14.04 -1.40
N ALA A 302 10.54 -13.14 -0.55
CA ALA A 302 11.67 -12.25 -0.84
C ALA A 302 12.99 -13.00 -1.04
N LEU A 303 13.12 -14.23 -0.52
CA LEU A 303 14.28 -15.08 -0.79
C LEU A 303 14.43 -15.43 -2.28
N LYS A 304 13.32 -15.57 -3.03
CA LYS A 304 13.38 -15.96 -4.44
C LYS A 304 14.19 -14.98 -5.31
N PRO A 305 13.86 -13.67 -5.36
CA PRO A 305 14.66 -12.72 -6.14
C PRO A 305 16.10 -12.61 -5.61
N LEU A 306 16.32 -12.73 -4.30
CA LEU A 306 17.64 -12.72 -3.70
C LEU A 306 18.50 -13.90 -4.24
N PHE A 307 17.99 -15.13 -4.20
CA PHE A 307 18.72 -16.31 -4.68
C PHE A 307 18.80 -16.42 -6.20
N LEU A 308 17.82 -15.88 -6.94
CA LEU A 308 17.78 -16.00 -8.39
C LEU A 308 18.61 -14.92 -9.10
N LEU A 309 18.75 -13.74 -8.50
CA LEU A 309 19.41 -12.60 -9.13
C LEU A 309 20.60 -12.09 -8.32
N THR A 310 20.41 -11.79 -7.04
CA THR A 310 21.44 -11.12 -6.23
C THR A 310 22.60 -12.06 -5.91
N ALA A 311 22.32 -13.26 -5.40
CA ALA A 311 23.36 -14.23 -5.05
C ALA A 311 24.20 -14.67 -6.27
N PRO A 312 23.63 -15.01 -7.44
CA PRO A 312 24.41 -15.33 -8.63
C PRO A 312 25.26 -14.15 -9.11
N GLY A 313 24.76 -12.92 -9.03
CA GLY A 313 25.54 -11.72 -9.38
C GLY A 313 26.77 -11.55 -8.48
N ILE A 314 26.63 -11.78 -7.17
CA ILE A 314 27.74 -11.71 -6.21
C ILE A 314 28.73 -12.85 -6.42
N LEU A 315 28.25 -14.08 -6.61
CA LEU A 315 29.10 -15.24 -6.86
C LEU A 315 29.85 -15.12 -8.19
N ALA A 316 29.20 -14.58 -9.23
CA ALA A 316 29.85 -14.29 -10.51
C ALA A 316 30.95 -13.24 -10.36
N LEU A 317 30.71 -12.17 -9.58
CA LEU A 317 31.74 -11.18 -9.26
C LEU A 317 32.93 -11.80 -8.53
N LEU A 318 32.67 -12.65 -7.52
CA LEU A 318 33.71 -13.35 -6.79
C LEU A 318 34.52 -14.28 -7.71
N GLY A 319 33.85 -15.13 -8.49
CA GLY A 319 34.50 -16.04 -9.42
C GLY A 319 35.31 -15.31 -10.49
N PHE A 320 34.79 -14.17 -10.98
CA PHE A 320 35.49 -13.35 -11.96
C PHE A 320 36.73 -12.66 -11.36
N ALA A 321 36.64 -12.16 -10.12
CA ALA A 321 37.79 -11.58 -9.42
C ALA A 321 38.91 -12.61 -9.22
N LEU A 322 38.55 -13.84 -8.80
CA LEU A 322 39.49 -14.94 -8.63
C LEU A 322 40.12 -15.35 -9.97
N TYR A 323 39.32 -15.41 -11.04
CA TYR A 323 39.83 -15.70 -12.39
C TYR A 323 40.90 -14.69 -12.82
N LEU A 324 40.64 -13.39 -12.65
CA LEU A 324 41.61 -12.33 -12.99
C LEU A 324 42.90 -12.40 -12.16
N SER A 325 42.78 -12.75 -10.87
CA SER A 325 43.94 -12.92 -9.98
C SER A 325 44.81 -14.13 -10.38
N VAL A 326 44.19 -15.24 -10.79
CA VAL A 326 44.92 -16.43 -11.26
C VAL A 326 45.55 -16.19 -12.64
N SER A 327 44.82 -15.57 -13.58
CA SER A 327 45.33 -15.36 -14.94
C SER A 327 46.53 -14.41 -14.97
N SER A 328 46.50 -13.35 -14.15
CA SER A 328 47.63 -12.42 -14.02
C SER A 328 48.86 -13.08 -13.36
N SER A 329 48.65 -13.96 -12.37
CA SER A 329 49.73 -14.73 -11.76
C SER A 329 50.42 -15.66 -12.77
N LEU A 330 49.65 -16.28 -13.68
CA LEU A 330 50.18 -17.16 -14.72
C LEU A 330 50.99 -16.41 -15.78
N GLU A 331 50.67 -15.16 -16.09
CA GLU A 331 51.45 -14.33 -17.04
C GLU A 331 52.81 -13.91 -16.49
N THR A 332 53.00 -13.96 -15.17
CA THR A 332 54.27 -13.61 -14.51
C THR A 332 55.25 -14.77 -14.36
N LEU A 333 54.83 -16.01 -14.65
CA LEU A 333 55.64 -17.23 -14.60
C LEU A 333 56.23 -17.57 -15.96
#